data_AF-A0A2H9MBJ7-F1
#
_entry.id   AF-A0A2H9MBJ7-F1
#
_cell.length_a   1.000
_cell.length_b   1.000
_cell.length_c   1.000
_cell.angle_alpha   90.00
_cell.angle_beta   90.00
_cell.angle_gamma   90.00
#
_symmetry.space_group_name_H-M   'P 1'
#
loop_
_entity.id
_entity.type
_entity.pdbx_description
1 polymer ?
#
loop_
_entity_poly.entity_id
_entity_poly.type
_entity_poly.pdbx_seq_one_letter_code
_entity_poly.pdbx_strand_id
1 'polypeptide(L)'
;YKEFKATMHEAAFELIEIPHVRQSGKNSADIRMVVDALDLCYTKAHVDSFVIISGDSDFSPLVSKLRENNKYVIGIGVKDSTSDLLAANCDEFIYYDDLVRVQEAKKKQAAKKAPAKAKAAAAKPGAANGEEVKKQEAMDFLVETVEGLIAERGSDEKLWYSMVKPTMQRRRPGFNESYYGYRSFKELMEDAQQHKRVVLVKDEKSGQYTIRLTAAD
;
A
#
# COMPACT_ATOMS: atom_id res chain seq x y z
N TYR A 1 20.75 -2.45 -17.27
CA TYR A 1 20.14 -3.37 -18.26
C TYR A 1 20.86 -4.72 -18.31
N LYS A 2 22.16 -4.79 -18.68
CA LYS A 2 22.89 -6.09 -18.80
C LYS A 2 22.85 -6.96 -17.54
N GLU A 3 22.97 -6.34 -16.36
CA GLU A 3 23.03 -7.05 -15.08
C GLU A 3 21.72 -7.76 -14.69
N PHE A 4 20.58 -7.29 -15.19
CA PHE A 4 19.26 -7.87 -14.85
C PHE A 4 18.76 -8.87 -15.88
N LYS A 5 19.43 -8.98 -17.04
CA LYS A 5 18.98 -9.82 -18.16
C LYS A 5 18.87 -11.30 -17.76
N ALA A 6 19.86 -11.81 -17.03
CA ALA A 6 19.88 -13.19 -16.57
C ALA A 6 18.70 -13.49 -15.63
N THR A 7 18.52 -12.66 -14.60
CA THR A 7 17.44 -12.83 -13.62
C THR A 7 16.05 -12.70 -14.25
N MET A 8 15.87 -11.80 -15.23
CA MET A 8 14.60 -11.67 -15.95
C MET A 8 14.30 -12.91 -16.78
N HIS A 9 15.30 -13.47 -17.48
CA HIS A 9 15.12 -14.72 -18.22
C HIS A 9 14.84 -15.92 -17.30
N GLU A 10 15.53 -16.02 -16.16
CA GLU A 10 15.28 -17.07 -15.16
C GLU A 10 13.85 -16.98 -14.60
N ALA A 11 13.31 -15.78 -14.47
CA ALA A 11 11.92 -15.53 -14.07
C ALA A 11 10.91 -15.64 -15.24
N ALA A 12 11.32 -16.16 -16.40
CA ALA A 12 10.51 -16.36 -17.59
C ALA A 12 9.91 -15.08 -18.20
N PHE A 13 10.56 -13.92 -18.00
CA PHE A 13 10.18 -12.70 -18.72
C PHE A 13 10.71 -12.73 -20.15
N GLU A 14 9.84 -12.37 -21.09
CA GLU A 14 10.21 -12.08 -22.46
C GLU A 14 10.78 -10.65 -22.55
N LEU A 15 11.99 -10.53 -23.10
CA LEU A 15 12.66 -9.25 -23.27
C LEU A 15 12.54 -8.80 -24.72
N ILE A 16 11.73 -7.77 -24.96
CA ILE A 16 11.52 -7.17 -26.28
C ILE A 16 12.37 -5.90 -26.38
N GLU A 17 13.30 -5.87 -27.35
CA GLU A 17 14.14 -4.71 -27.63
C GLU A 17 13.59 -3.92 -28.82
N ILE A 18 13.48 -2.60 -28.66
CA ILE A 18 13.03 -1.71 -29.74
C ILE A 18 14.20 -0.85 -30.20
N PRO A 19 14.70 -1.07 -31.44
CA PRO A 19 15.82 -0.31 -31.95
C PRO A 19 15.43 1.15 -32.21
N HIS A 20 16.27 2.07 -31.73
CA HIS A 20 16.07 3.50 -31.92
C HIS A 20 16.71 3.95 -33.24
N VAL A 21 15.95 3.93 -34.32
CA VAL A 21 16.48 4.18 -35.68
C VAL A 21 16.67 5.67 -36.00
N ARG A 22 16.01 6.59 -35.29
CA ARG A 22 16.21 8.07 -35.38
C ARG A 22 15.87 8.76 -34.05
N GLN A 23 16.36 10.01 -33.87
CA GLN A 23 16.19 10.88 -32.69
C GLN A 23 14.73 11.13 -32.22
N SER A 24 13.71 10.74 -33.01
CA SER A 24 12.28 10.90 -32.69
C SER A 24 11.59 9.59 -32.28
N GLY A 25 12.33 8.57 -31.81
CA GLY A 25 11.80 7.27 -31.37
C GLY A 25 11.31 7.20 -29.93
N LYS A 26 10.89 8.32 -29.32
CA LYS A 26 10.63 8.39 -27.87
C LYS A 26 9.43 7.57 -27.38
N ASN A 27 8.45 7.30 -28.25
CA ASN A 27 7.20 6.63 -27.89
C ASN A 27 7.06 5.23 -28.53
N SER A 28 8.14 4.70 -29.13
CA SER A 28 8.07 3.42 -29.86
C SER A 28 7.87 2.23 -28.92
N ALA A 29 8.38 2.33 -27.68
CA ALA A 29 8.13 1.35 -26.62
C ALA A 29 6.67 1.31 -26.22
N ASP A 30 6.08 2.46 -25.92
CA ASP A 30 4.71 2.53 -25.43
C ASP A 30 3.73 2.08 -26.51
N ILE A 31 3.93 2.51 -27.76
CA ILE A 31 3.12 2.04 -28.90
C ILE A 31 3.24 0.52 -29.06
N ARG A 32 4.44 -0.04 -28.98
CA ARG A 32 4.62 -1.49 -29.11
C ARG A 32 3.93 -2.24 -27.97
N MET A 33 4.05 -1.77 -26.73
CA MET A 33 3.37 -2.35 -25.58
C MET A 33 1.85 -2.33 -25.75
N VAL A 34 1.29 -1.22 -26.24
CA VAL A 34 -0.16 -1.07 -26.50
C VAL A 34 -0.61 -2.07 -27.56
N VAL A 35 0.13 -2.19 -28.67
CA VAL A 35 -0.21 -3.13 -29.75
C VAL A 35 -0.18 -4.57 -29.26
N ASP A 36 0.87 -4.98 -28.55
CA ASP A 36 1.02 -6.34 -28.05
C ASP A 36 -0.07 -6.68 -27.01
N ALA A 37 -0.40 -5.74 -26.12
CA ALA A 37 -1.46 -5.93 -25.12
C ALA A 37 -2.85 -6.11 -25.77
N LEU A 38 -3.17 -5.30 -26.78
CA LEU A 38 -4.43 -5.42 -27.51
C LEU A 38 -4.48 -6.71 -28.34
N ASP A 39 -3.38 -7.12 -28.98
CA ASP A 39 -3.31 -8.40 -29.70
C ASP A 39 -3.56 -9.58 -28.74
N LEU A 40 -2.94 -9.59 -27.56
CA LEU A 40 -3.19 -10.59 -26.54
C LEU A 40 -4.64 -10.59 -26.05
N CYS A 41 -5.23 -9.41 -25.87
CA CYS A 41 -6.63 -9.27 -25.45
C CYS A 41 -7.60 -9.94 -26.43
N TYR A 42 -7.36 -9.80 -27.74
CA TYR A 42 -8.24 -10.37 -28.77
C TYR A 42 -7.90 -11.82 -29.14
N THR A 43 -6.63 -12.20 -29.14
CA THR A 43 -6.20 -13.54 -29.60
C THR A 43 -6.25 -14.58 -28.49
N LYS A 44 -6.05 -14.18 -27.23
CA LYS A 44 -6.00 -15.10 -26.08
C LYS A 44 -7.17 -14.85 -25.14
N ALA A 45 -8.32 -15.43 -25.47
CA ALA A 45 -9.55 -15.27 -24.70
C ALA A 45 -9.44 -15.66 -23.21
N HIS A 46 -8.53 -16.59 -22.87
CA HIS A 46 -8.28 -17.04 -21.49
C HIS A 46 -7.48 -16.06 -20.63
N VAL A 47 -6.96 -14.98 -21.20
CA VAL A 47 -6.25 -13.94 -20.45
C VAL A 47 -7.28 -12.92 -19.99
N ASP A 48 -7.64 -12.95 -18.71
CA ASP A 48 -8.68 -12.08 -18.16
C ASP A 48 -8.14 -10.89 -17.37
N SER A 49 -6.85 -10.91 -17.06
CA SER A 49 -6.19 -9.87 -16.30
C SER A 49 -4.94 -9.34 -17.00
N PHE A 50 -4.79 -8.02 -16.97
CA PHE A 50 -3.63 -7.31 -17.49
C PHE A 50 -2.99 -6.51 -16.37
N VAL A 51 -1.67 -6.65 -16.23
CA VAL A 51 -0.89 -5.87 -15.26
C VAL A 51 0.01 -4.92 -16.04
N ILE A 52 -0.18 -3.62 -15.84
CA ILE A 52 0.60 -2.57 -16.51
C ILE A 52 1.51 -1.93 -15.47
N ILE A 53 2.81 -2.12 -15.64
CA ILE A 53 3.82 -1.53 -14.76
C ILE A 53 4.35 -0.27 -15.44
N SER A 54 3.67 0.85 -15.19
CA SER A 54 4.03 2.16 -15.73
C SER A 54 3.43 3.29 -14.88
N GLY A 55 4.12 4.42 -14.81
CA GLY A 55 3.59 5.68 -14.27
C GLY A 55 3.02 6.62 -15.33
N ASP A 56 3.16 6.29 -16.61
CA ASP A 56 2.83 7.18 -17.73
C ASP A 56 1.30 7.23 -17.97
N SER A 57 0.74 8.45 -18.00
CA SER A 57 -0.67 8.68 -18.31
C SER A 57 -1.07 8.26 -19.72
N ASP A 58 -0.11 8.15 -20.66
CA ASP A 58 -0.38 7.80 -22.05
C ASP A 58 -0.95 6.38 -22.22
N PHE A 59 -0.88 5.53 -21.18
CA PHE A 59 -1.52 4.21 -21.16
C PHE A 59 -3.01 4.25 -20.82
N SER A 60 -3.59 5.39 -20.43
CA SER A 60 -5.01 5.51 -20.08
C SER A 60 -5.97 5.00 -21.18
N PRO A 61 -5.74 5.24 -22.49
CA PRO A 61 -6.57 4.68 -23.56
C PRO A 61 -6.48 3.15 -23.64
N LEU A 62 -5.29 2.57 -23.40
CA LEU A 62 -5.10 1.11 -23.37
C LEU A 62 -5.92 0.51 -22.22
N VAL A 63 -5.80 1.07 -21.01
CA VAL A 63 -6.57 0.62 -19.83
C VAL A 63 -8.07 0.65 -20.13
N SER A 64 -8.56 1.76 -20.70
CA SER A 64 -9.97 1.91 -21.05
C SER A 64 -10.41 0.85 -22.05
N LYS A 65 -9.61 0.58 -23.10
CA LYS A 65 -9.93 -0.42 -24.11
C LYS A 65 -9.91 -1.86 -23.58
N LEU A 66 -8.99 -2.17 -22.66
CA LEU A 66 -8.94 -3.48 -22.00
C LEU A 66 -10.19 -3.68 -21.12
N ARG A 67 -10.61 -2.65 -20.36
CA ARG A 67 -11.82 -2.69 -19.53
C ARG A 67 -13.10 -2.80 -20.36
N GLU A 68 -13.19 -2.11 -21.49
CA GLU A 68 -14.28 -2.27 -22.46
C GLU A 68 -14.40 -3.71 -22.98
N ASN A 69 -13.28 -4.45 -23.04
CA ASN A 69 -13.23 -5.86 -23.40
C ASN A 69 -13.41 -6.80 -22.18
N ASN A 70 -13.94 -6.29 -21.07
CA ASN A 70 -14.16 -7.03 -19.82
C ASN A 70 -12.89 -7.65 -19.23
N LYS A 71 -11.74 -6.98 -19.41
CA LYS A 71 -10.48 -7.40 -18.78
C LYS A 71 -10.25 -6.62 -17.50
N TYR A 72 -9.75 -7.31 -16.48
CA TYR A 72 -9.36 -6.72 -15.20
C TYR A 72 -7.97 -6.09 -15.31
N VAL A 73 -7.84 -4.80 -15.04
CA VAL A 73 -6.60 -4.07 -15.25
C VAL A 73 -6.00 -3.60 -13.93
N ILE A 74 -4.78 -4.07 -13.64
CA ILE A 74 -3.98 -3.68 -12.48
C ILE A 74 -2.86 -2.74 -12.94
N GLY A 75 -2.86 -1.52 -12.43
CA GLY A 75 -1.75 -0.57 -12.61
C GLY A 75 -0.72 -0.70 -11.49
N ILE A 76 0.57 -0.64 -11.84
CA ILE A 76 1.66 -0.55 -10.86
C ILE A 76 2.54 0.65 -11.22
N GLY A 77 2.72 1.57 -10.28
CA GLY A 77 3.53 2.78 -10.50
C GLY A 77 4.16 3.34 -9.23
N VAL A 78 5.06 4.31 -9.37
CA VAL A 78 5.71 4.99 -8.25
C VAL A 78 4.86 6.19 -7.85
N LYS A 79 4.64 6.42 -6.55
CA LYS A 79 3.67 7.42 -6.07
C LYS A 79 3.95 8.83 -6.58
N ASP A 80 5.22 9.22 -6.65
CA ASP A 80 5.64 10.56 -7.07
C ASP A 80 5.76 10.73 -8.60
N SER A 81 5.62 9.66 -9.38
CA SER A 81 5.83 9.67 -10.84
C SER A 81 4.69 9.05 -11.62
N THR A 82 3.58 8.73 -10.94
CA THR A 82 2.37 8.18 -11.57
C THR A 82 1.33 9.28 -11.68
N SER A 83 0.71 9.40 -12.85
CA SER A 83 -0.46 10.26 -13.03
C SER A 83 -1.69 9.71 -12.30
N ASP A 84 -2.40 10.58 -11.58
CA ASP A 84 -3.69 10.27 -10.95
C ASP A 84 -4.74 9.77 -11.97
N LEU A 85 -4.63 10.20 -13.23
CA LEU A 85 -5.50 9.76 -14.32
C LEU A 85 -5.32 8.27 -14.63
N LEU A 86 -4.08 7.77 -14.63
CA LEU A 86 -3.82 6.35 -14.86
C LEU A 86 -4.39 5.52 -13.70
N ALA A 87 -4.15 5.97 -12.47
CA ALA A 87 -4.62 5.28 -11.27
C ALA A 87 -6.16 5.20 -11.22
N ALA A 88 -6.85 6.28 -11.57
CA ALA A 88 -8.31 6.32 -11.61
C ALA A 88 -8.94 5.43 -12.71
N ASN A 89 -8.20 5.17 -13.79
CA ASN A 89 -8.69 4.37 -14.92
C ASN A 89 -8.56 2.86 -14.69
N CYS A 90 -7.61 2.42 -13.86
CA CYS A 90 -7.38 1.01 -13.52
C CYS A 90 -8.46 0.47 -12.55
N ASP A 91 -8.68 -0.84 -12.55
CA ASP A 91 -9.56 -1.49 -11.57
C ASP A 91 -8.88 -1.63 -10.21
N GLU A 92 -7.56 -1.84 -10.21
CA GLU A 92 -6.71 -1.79 -9.02
C GLU A 92 -5.42 -1.03 -9.36
N PHE A 93 -4.92 -0.23 -8.42
CA PHE A 93 -3.65 0.46 -8.56
C PHE A 93 -2.75 0.22 -7.35
N ILE A 94 -1.54 -0.30 -7.58
CA ILE A 94 -0.59 -0.64 -6.53
C ILE A 94 0.64 0.26 -6.66
N TYR A 95 0.99 0.97 -5.58
CA TYR A 95 2.20 1.76 -5.57
C TYR A 95 3.44 0.89 -5.28
N TYR A 96 4.51 1.09 -6.06
CA TYR A 96 5.75 0.32 -5.92
C TYR A 96 6.37 0.44 -4.51
N ASP A 97 6.27 1.61 -3.90
CA ASP A 97 6.73 1.84 -2.52
C ASP A 97 6.06 0.91 -1.50
N ASP A 98 4.80 0.55 -1.74
CA ASP A 98 4.06 -0.37 -0.87
C ASP A 98 4.52 -1.82 -1.10
N LEU A 99 4.81 -2.21 -2.35
CA LEU A 99 5.30 -3.55 -2.69
C LEU A 99 6.67 -3.87 -2.07
N VAL A 100 7.62 -2.92 -2.15
CA VAL A 100 8.96 -3.10 -1.58
C VAL A 100 8.87 -3.24 -0.06
N ARG A 101 8.07 -2.40 0.60
CA ARG A 101 7.88 -2.45 2.06
C ARG A 101 7.26 -3.76 2.52
N VAL A 102 6.30 -4.32 1.76
CA VAL A 102 5.71 -5.63 2.06
C VAL A 102 6.76 -6.76 1.90
N GLN A 103 7.62 -6.71 0.89
CA GLN A 103 8.72 -7.69 0.77
C GLN A 103 9.70 -7.61 1.94
N GLU A 104 10.08 -6.40 2.37
CA GLU A 104 10.98 -6.23 3.50
C GLU A 104 10.35 -6.70 4.82
N ALA A 105 9.06 -6.43 5.03
CA ALA A 105 8.31 -6.94 6.17
C ALA A 105 8.24 -8.47 6.17
N LYS A 106 7.98 -9.10 5.01
CA LYS A 106 7.98 -10.56 4.87
C LYS A 106 9.37 -11.17 5.12
N LYS A 107 10.45 -10.57 4.61
CA LYS A 107 11.83 -11.00 4.91
C LYS A 107 12.17 -10.88 6.40
N LYS A 108 11.78 -9.79 7.06
CA LYS A 108 11.97 -9.61 8.52
C LYS A 108 11.16 -10.60 9.34
N GLN A 109 9.98 -11.01 8.89
CA GLN A 109 9.17 -12.05 9.57
C GLN A 109 9.70 -13.47 9.34
N ALA A 110 10.20 -13.78 8.14
CA ALA A 110 10.83 -15.07 7.84
C ALA A 110 12.13 -15.28 8.63
N ALA A 111 12.94 -14.24 8.79
CA ALA A 111 14.17 -14.27 9.60
C ALA A 111 13.93 -14.48 11.11
N LYS A 112 12.71 -14.18 11.61
CA LYS A 112 12.33 -14.38 13.02
C LYS A 112 11.78 -15.78 13.35
N LYS A 113 11.63 -16.68 12.36
CA LYS A 113 11.10 -18.06 12.56
C LYS A 113 12.18 -19.16 12.63
N ALA A 114 13.47 -18.83 12.57
CA ALA A 114 14.54 -19.77 12.94
C ALA A 114 14.78 -19.72 14.46
N PRO A 115 14.98 -20.86 15.15
CA PRO A 115 15.00 -20.90 16.61
C PRO A 115 16.22 -20.14 17.15
N ALA A 116 15.93 -19.17 18.00
CA ALA A 116 16.91 -18.35 18.69
C ALA A 116 17.75 -19.18 19.67
N LYS A 117 19.08 -19.14 19.50
CA LYS A 117 20.01 -19.16 20.64
C LYS A 117 21.05 -18.07 20.47
N ALA A 118 20.98 -17.12 21.41
CA ALA A 118 22.01 -16.22 21.89
C ALA A 118 22.79 -15.39 20.85
N LYS A 119 22.47 -14.09 20.81
CA LYS A 119 23.32 -13.07 21.47
C LYS A 119 22.64 -11.71 21.46
N ALA A 120 22.48 -11.18 22.66
CA ALA A 120 22.29 -9.76 22.90
C ALA A 120 23.57 -8.99 22.55
N ALA A 121 23.38 -7.69 22.34
CA ALA A 121 24.37 -6.62 22.20
C ALA A 121 25.09 -6.51 20.84
N ALA A 122 24.52 -5.67 19.97
CA ALA A 122 25.27 -4.58 19.33
C ALA A 122 24.28 -3.54 18.81
N ALA A 123 24.15 -2.43 19.54
CA ALA A 123 23.54 -1.23 19.03
C ALA A 123 24.38 -0.66 17.87
N LYS A 124 23.71 -0.20 16.80
CA LYS A 124 24.20 0.93 16.01
C LYS A 124 23.08 1.97 15.89
N PRO A 125 23.31 3.22 16.35
CA PRO A 125 22.35 4.31 16.31
C PRO A 125 22.36 4.96 14.91
N GLY A 126 21.16 5.26 14.38
CA GLY A 126 21.03 5.98 13.11
C GLY A 126 19.63 6.00 12.47
N ALA A 127 18.69 5.16 12.92
CA ALA A 127 17.35 5.05 12.34
C ALA A 127 16.19 5.56 13.24
N ALA A 128 16.50 6.16 14.39
CA ALA A 128 15.50 6.49 15.42
C ALA A 128 14.48 7.56 14.96
N ASN A 129 14.93 8.59 14.24
CA ASN A 129 14.03 9.72 13.93
C ASN A 129 12.96 9.39 12.87
N GLY A 130 13.22 8.44 11.95
CA GLY A 130 12.27 8.14 10.86
C GLY A 130 11.12 7.21 11.27
N GLU A 131 11.38 6.29 12.20
CA GLU A 131 10.34 5.39 12.73
C GLU A 131 9.45 6.10 13.76
N GLU A 132 10.02 6.98 14.59
CA GLU A 132 9.23 7.78 15.55
C GLU A 132 8.31 8.76 14.83
N VAL A 133 8.78 9.46 13.79
CA VAL A 133 7.94 10.37 12.99
C VAL A 133 6.78 9.63 12.32
N LYS A 134 7.02 8.41 11.80
CA LYS A 134 5.96 7.59 11.18
C LYS A 134 4.96 7.09 12.22
N LYS A 135 5.42 6.62 13.37
CA LYS A 135 4.52 6.23 14.47
C LYS A 135 3.65 7.41 14.89
N GLN A 136 4.24 8.59 14.99
CA GLN A 136 3.52 9.81 15.34
C GLN A 136 2.49 10.20 14.26
N GLU A 137 2.80 10.08 12.97
CA GLU A 137 1.83 10.29 11.88
C GLU A 137 0.62 9.34 12.00
N ALA A 138 0.86 8.08 12.37
CA ALA A 138 -0.21 7.10 12.59
C ALA A 138 -1.10 7.46 13.77
N MET A 139 -0.47 7.94 14.86
CA MET A 139 -1.15 8.38 16.06
C MET A 139 -1.98 9.63 15.81
N ASP A 140 -1.42 10.61 15.11
CA ASP A 140 -2.13 11.84 14.75
C ASP A 140 -3.34 11.52 13.88
N PHE A 141 -3.18 10.65 12.87
CA PHE A 141 -4.29 10.21 12.03
C PHE A 141 -5.36 9.43 12.80
N LEU A 142 -4.95 8.63 13.80
CA LEU A 142 -5.88 7.92 14.67
C LEU A 142 -6.67 8.89 15.55
N VAL A 143 -6.01 9.87 16.16
CA VAL A 143 -6.66 10.91 16.97
C VAL A 143 -7.62 11.71 16.11
N GLU A 144 -7.21 12.18 14.94
CA GLU A 144 -8.04 12.94 14.00
C GLU A 144 -9.29 12.14 13.58
N THR A 145 -9.13 10.84 13.34
CA THR A 145 -10.27 9.96 12.98
C THR A 145 -11.23 9.76 14.15
N VAL A 146 -10.70 9.63 15.38
CA VAL A 146 -11.54 9.50 16.57
C VAL A 146 -12.24 10.83 16.89
N GLU A 147 -11.56 11.97 16.79
CA GLU A 147 -12.15 13.31 16.95
C GLU A 147 -13.26 13.57 15.93
N GLY A 148 -13.04 13.24 14.65
CA GLY A 148 -14.07 13.33 13.61
C GLY A 148 -15.29 12.47 13.94
N LEU A 149 -15.07 11.24 14.43
CA LEU A 149 -16.16 10.35 14.84
C LEU A 149 -16.94 10.89 16.05
N ILE A 150 -16.29 11.56 17.00
CA ILE A 150 -16.97 12.20 18.15
C ILE A 150 -17.76 13.43 17.70
N ALA A 151 -17.19 14.25 16.81
CA ALA A 151 -17.84 15.45 16.29
C ALA A 151 -19.12 15.12 15.50
N GLU A 152 -19.12 14.03 14.72
CA GLU A 152 -20.30 13.60 13.95
C GLU A 152 -21.39 12.94 14.81
N ARG A 153 -21.02 12.26 15.90
CA ARG A 153 -21.97 11.45 16.72
C ARG A 153 -22.41 12.11 18.03
N GLY A 154 -21.78 13.22 18.42
CA GLY A 154 -22.01 13.88 19.70
C GLY A 154 -21.20 13.23 20.84
N SER A 155 -20.82 14.05 21.82
CA SER A 155 -19.88 13.70 22.90
C SER A 155 -20.32 12.59 23.86
N ASP A 156 -21.57 12.11 23.75
CA ASP A 156 -22.17 11.15 24.68
C ASP A 156 -22.33 9.74 24.08
N GLU A 157 -22.01 9.54 22.79
CA GLU A 157 -22.14 8.23 22.14
C GLU A 157 -20.87 7.38 22.29
N LYS A 158 -21.03 6.12 22.74
CA LYS A 158 -19.91 5.17 22.92
C LYS A 158 -19.27 4.84 21.57
N LEU A 159 -18.01 5.22 21.38
CA LEU A 159 -17.22 4.77 20.23
C LEU A 159 -16.72 3.35 20.44
N TRP A 160 -17.00 2.47 19.48
CA TRP A 160 -16.55 1.08 19.54
C TRP A 160 -15.20 0.92 18.84
N TYR A 161 -14.32 0.13 19.45
CA TYR A 161 -13.01 -0.25 18.91
C TYR A 161 -13.08 -0.79 17.49
N SER A 162 -14.12 -1.58 17.20
CA SER A 162 -14.37 -2.19 15.90
C SER A 162 -14.73 -1.18 14.80
N MET A 163 -15.13 0.04 15.15
CA MET A 163 -15.52 1.07 14.17
C MET A 163 -14.35 1.94 13.73
N VAL A 164 -13.30 2.04 14.54
CA VAL A 164 -12.18 2.96 14.24
C VAL A 164 -11.37 2.45 13.06
N LYS A 165 -11.00 1.17 13.02
CA LYS A 165 -10.22 0.61 11.90
C LYS A 165 -10.93 0.73 10.53
N PRO A 166 -12.21 0.34 10.37
CA PRO A 166 -12.94 0.56 9.12
C PRO A 166 -13.07 2.04 8.74
N THR A 167 -13.21 2.94 9.71
CA THR A 167 -13.31 4.38 9.44
C THR A 167 -11.98 4.96 8.96
N MET A 168 -10.87 4.56 9.58
CA MET A 168 -9.52 4.92 9.13
C MET A 168 -9.26 4.43 7.70
N GLN A 169 -9.69 3.21 7.37
CA GLN A 169 -9.58 2.66 6.01
C GLN A 169 -10.50 3.38 5.01
N ARG A 170 -11.67 3.87 5.41
CA ARG A 170 -12.53 4.69 4.54
C ARG A 170 -11.94 6.07 4.25
N ARG A 171 -11.35 6.72 5.26
CA ARG A 171 -10.68 8.03 5.09
C ARG A 171 -9.37 7.91 4.32
N ARG A 172 -8.64 6.79 4.48
CA ARG A 172 -7.39 6.49 3.79
C ARG A 172 -7.38 5.02 3.36
N PRO A 173 -7.83 4.68 2.12
CA PRO A 173 -7.90 3.30 1.61
C PRO A 173 -6.58 2.51 1.63
N GLY A 174 -5.43 3.20 1.71
CA GLY A 174 -4.11 2.59 1.87
C GLY A 174 -3.61 2.46 3.32
N PHE A 175 -4.44 2.70 4.34
CA PHE A 175 -4.02 2.61 5.74
C PHE A 175 -3.63 1.16 6.12
N ASN A 176 -2.40 0.99 6.60
CA ASN A 176 -1.86 -0.29 7.07
C ASN A 176 -1.01 -0.09 8.32
N GLU A 177 -1.31 -0.81 9.41
CA GLU A 177 -0.62 -0.64 10.69
C GLU A 177 0.88 -0.99 10.61
N SER A 178 1.24 -1.91 9.72
CA SER A 178 2.63 -2.30 9.48
C SER A 178 3.45 -1.19 8.83
N TYR A 179 2.82 -0.30 8.05
CA TYR A 179 3.47 0.87 7.45
C TYR A 179 4.00 1.83 8.53
N TYR A 180 3.25 1.94 9.62
CA TYR A 180 3.52 2.82 10.75
C TYR A 180 4.37 2.18 11.84
N GLY A 181 4.87 0.96 11.62
CA GLY A 181 5.72 0.26 12.58
C GLY A 181 4.97 -0.54 13.65
N TYR A 182 3.66 -0.76 13.49
CA TYR A 182 2.84 -1.59 14.38
C TYR A 182 2.57 -2.97 13.77
N ARG A 183 2.66 -4.04 14.56
CA ARG A 183 2.40 -5.42 14.10
C ARG A 183 0.90 -5.73 14.01
N SER A 184 0.07 -4.94 14.67
CA SER A 184 -1.39 -5.08 14.64
C SER A 184 -2.07 -3.79 15.05
N PHE A 185 -3.34 -3.63 14.68
CA PHE A 185 -4.19 -2.52 15.18
C PHE A 185 -4.26 -2.46 16.71
N LYS A 186 -4.19 -3.62 17.36
CA LYS A 186 -4.15 -3.72 18.82
C LYS A 186 -2.91 -3.03 19.39
N GLU A 187 -1.76 -3.22 18.76
CA GLU A 187 -0.49 -2.59 19.19
C GLU A 187 -0.52 -1.07 18.98
N LEU A 188 -1.09 -0.60 17.86
CA LEU A 188 -1.31 0.85 17.62
C LEU A 188 -2.21 1.47 18.70
N MET A 189 -3.28 0.77 19.07
CA MET A 189 -4.23 1.24 20.09
C MET A 189 -3.65 1.16 21.51
N GLU A 190 -2.88 0.12 21.82
CA GLU A 190 -2.13 0.01 23.08
C GLU A 190 -1.07 1.11 23.21
N ASP A 191 -0.39 1.46 22.12
CA ASP A 191 0.59 2.55 22.09
C ASP A 191 -0.08 3.92 22.22
N ALA A 192 -1.23 4.13 21.55
CA ALA A 192 -2.07 5.32 21.74
C ALA A 192 -2.59 5.46 23.18
N GLN A 193 -2.85 4.33 23.86
CA GLN A 193 -3.21 4.30 25.27
C GLN A 193 -2.01 4.62 26.17
N GLN A 194 -0.82 4.07 25.88
CA GLN A 194 0.41 4.38 26.62
C GLN A 194 0.78 5.87 26.54
N HIS A 195 0.54 6.49 25.38
CA HIS A 195 0.79 7.91 25.15
C HIS A 195 -0.36 8.82 25.64
N LYS A 196 -1.32 8.27 26.39
CA LYS A 196 -2.48 8.98 26.96
C LYS A 196 -3.25 9.80 25.92
N ARG A 197 -3.38 9.30 24.70
CA ARG A 197 -4.23 9.90 23.66
C ARG A 197 -5.62 9.25 23.59
N VAL A 198 -5.72 7.99 24.03
CA VAL A 198 -6.96 7.20 23.98
C VAL A 198 -7.08 6.30 25.20
N VAL A 199 -8.28 6.13 25.75
CA VAL A 199 -8.60 5.14 26.78
C VAL A 199 -9.43 4.02 26.16
N LEU A 200 -8.93 2.80 26.27
CA LEU A 200 -9.68 1.58 25.97
C LEU A 200 -10.43 1.13 27.22
N VAL A 201 -11.76 1.22 27.22
CA VAL A 201 -12.62 0.71 28.29
C VAL A 201 -13.30 -0.56 27.81
N LYS A 202 -13.01 -1.69 28.46
CA LYS A 202 -13.69 -2.96 28.19
C LYS A 202 -15.11 -2.89 28.77
N ASP A 203 -16.12 -3.07 27.93
CA ASP A 203 -17.51 -3.09 28.35
C ASP A 203 -17.89 -4.51 28.81
N GLU A 204 -18.20 -4.67 30.10
CA GLU A 204 -18.47 -5.98 30.72
C GLU A 204 -19.74 -6.67 30.20
N LYS A 205 -20.65 -5.92 29.55
CA LYS A 205 -21.90 -6.47 28.98
C LYS A 205 -21.73 -7.07 27.59
N SER A 206 -20.87 -6.48 26.75
CA SER A 206 -20.68 -6.88 25.35
C SER A 206 -19.36 -7.61 25.09
N GLY A 207 -18.41 -7.57 26.04
CA GLY A 207 -17.06 -8.09 25.84
C GLY A 207 -16.22 -7.30 24.82
N GLN A 208 -16.78 -6.21 24.27
CA GLN A 208 -16.14 -5.35 23.29
C GLN A 208 -15.42 -4.18 23.97
N TYR A 209 -14.42 -3.64 23.27
CA TYR A 209 -13.68 -2.47 23.73
C TYR A 209 -14.35 -1.20 23.20
N THR A 210 -14.55 -0.23 24.09
CA THR A 210 -14.97 1.14 23.73
C THR A 210 -13.79 2.08 23.85
N ILE A 211 -13.78 3.10 23.01
CA ILE A 211 -12.74 4.11 22.87
C ILE A 211 -13.27 5.42 23.44
N ARG A 212 -12.50 6.05 24.32
CA ARG A 212 -12.71 7.43 24.75
C ARG A 212 -11.43 8.22 24.53
N LEU A 213 -11.51 9.44 24.02
CA LEU A 213 -10.38 10.35 24.07
C LEU A 213 -10.13 10.74 25.53
N THR A 214 -8.86 10.74 25.93
CA THR A 214 -8.44 11.40 27.16
C THR A 214 -8.63 12.90 26.96
N ALA A 215 -9.42 13.55 27.82
CA ALA A 215 -9.46 15.00 27.86
C ALA A 215 -8.04 15.50 28.14
N ALA A 216 -7.49 16.34 27.27
CA ALA A 216 -6.27 17.07 27.54
C ALA A 216 -6.58 18.08 28.65
N ASP A 217 -5.98 17.89 29.83
CA ASP A 217 -5.78 18.97 30.81
C ASP A 217 -4.65 19.90 30.31
#